data_AF-A0A1V2Q607-F1
#
_entry.id   AF-A0A1V2Q607-F1
#
_cell.length_a   1.000
_cell.length_b   1.000
_cell.length_c   1.000
_cell.angle_alpha   90.00
_cell.angle_beta   90.00
_cell.angle_gamma   90.00
#
_symmetry.space_group_name_H-M   'P 1'
#
loop_
_entity.id
_entity.type
_entity.pdbx_description
1 polymer ?
#
loop_
_entity_poly.entity_id
_entity_poly.type
_entity_poly.pdbx_seq_one_letter_code
_entity_poly.pdbx_strand_id
1 'polypeptide(L)'
;MSLRTGLLGYGIAGRVFHAPLIAATRGLELSAVVTADPVRREQAGAAYPGVELPYTIEDLFTLDLDLVVVATPNRTHVPLALAAIEAGLPVVVDKPFAPTESAVRTLEVIEAAFTSARTGQVVSL
;
A
#
# COMPACT_ATOMS: atom_id res chain seq x y z
N MET A 1 8.73 10.60 15.73
CA MET A 1 8.56 10.74 14.28
C MET A 1 7.65 9.61 13.84
N SER A 2 6.63 9.91 13.03
CA SER A 2 5.72 8.89 12.47
C SER A 2 6.09 8.63 11.02
N LEU A 3 5.93 7.40 10.55
CA LEU A 3 6.11 7.02 9.15
C LEU A 3 4.83 7.34 8.37
N ARG A 4 4.96 8.19 7.35
CA ARG A 4 3.89 8.58 6.44
C ARG A 4 3.58 7.42 5.51
N THR A 5 2.38 6.89 5.67
CA THR A 5 1.96 5.65 5.02
C THR A 5 0.92 5.96 3.95
N GLY A 6 1.22 5.58 2.71
CA GLY A 6 0.26 5.57 1.62
C GLY A 6 -0.52 4.26 1.57
N LEU A 7 -1.82 4.32 1.31
CA LEU A 7 -2.68 3.15 1.16
C LEU A 7 -3.23 3.06 -0.26
N LEU A 8 -2.79 2.03 -0.99
CA LEU A 8 -3.32 1.69 -2.31
C LEU A 8 -4.52 0.76 -2.14
N GLY A 9 -5.71 1.27 -2.42
CA GLY A 9 -6.97 0.53 -2.34
C GLY A 9 -7.73 0.79 -1.04
N TYR A 10 -8.97 1.28 -1.17
CA TYR A 10 -9.89 1.53 -0.06
C TYR A 10 -11.13 0.63 -0.11
N GLY A 11 -10.94 -0.64 -0.49
CA GLY A 11 -11.97 -1.69 -0.43
C GLY A 11 -12.18 -2.23 0.99
N ILE A 12 -12.68 -3.47 1.14
CA ILE A 12 -12.86 -4.08 2.48
C ILE A 12 -11.53 -4.14 3.23
N ALA A 13 -10.48 -4.69 2.60
CA ALA A 13 -9.13 -4.75 3.16
C ALA A 13 -8.62 -3.38 3.63
N GLY A 14 -8.61 -2.40 2.71
CA GLY A 14 -8.16 -1.05 2.99
C GLY A 14 -8.96 -0.34 4.08
N ARG A 15 -10.30 -0.32 3.97
CA ARG A 15 -11.17 0.48 4.84
C ARG A 15 -11.39 -0.15 6.23
N VAL A 16 -11.51 -1.48 6.31
CA VAL A 16 -11.89 -2.16 7.56
C VAL A 16 -10.67 -2.57 8.36
N PHE A 17 -9.54 -2.85 7.72
CA PHE A 17 -8.36 -3.37 8.39
C PHE A 17 -7.19 -2.39 8.33
N HIS A 18 -6.68 -2.07 7.14
CA HIS A 18 -5.41 -1.35 7.00
C HIS A 18 -5.50 0.11 7.44
N ALA A 19 -6.48 0.88 6.96
CA ALA A 19 -6.62 2.29 7.33
C ALA A 19 -6.83 2.49 8.85
N PRO A 20 -7.72 1.73 9.54
CA PRO A 20 -7.86 1.82 10.99
C PRO A 20 -6.59 1.39 11.73
N LEU A 21 -5.90 0.33 11.28
CA LEU A 21 -4.68 -0.16 11.91
C LEU A 21 -3.54 0.86 11.79
N ILE A 22 -3.33 1.43 10.61
CA ILE A 22 -2.34 2.49 10.38
C ILE A 22 -2.63 3.66 11.31
N ALA A 23 -3.87 4.16 11.33
CA ALA A 23 -4.25 5.32 12.14
C ALA A 23 -4.15 5.08 13.65
N ALA A 24 -4.37 3.84 14.12
CA ALA A 24 -4.31 3.48 15.53
C ALA A 24 -2.89 3.13 16.02
N THR A 25 -1.95 2.89 15.12
CA THR A 25 -0.59 2.44 15.47
C THR A 25 0.32 3.63 15.74
N ARG A 26 0.85 3.72 16.96
CA ARG A 26 1.83 4.75 17.32
C ARG A 26 3.06 4.64 16.40
N GLY A 27 3.44 5.75 15.80
CA GLY A 27 4.58 5.82 14.89
C GLY A 27 4.22 5.59 13.43
N LEU A 28 2.95 5.39 13.09
CA LEU A 28 2.44 5.44 11.72
C LEU A 28 1.48 6.62 11.56
N GLU A 29 1.34 7.08 10.32
CA GLU A 29 0.37 8.09 9.91
C GLU A 29 -0.25 7.66 8.58
N LEU A 30 -1.59 7.67 8.48
CA LEU A 30 -2.27 7.46 7.21
C LEU A 30 -2.28 8.77 6.44
N SER A 31 -1.26 8.99 5.61
CA SER A 31 -1.03 10.27 4.93
C SER A 31 -1.71 10.33 3.57
N ALA A 32 -1.90 9.21 2.88
CA ALA A 32 -2.54 9.18 1.57
C ALA A 32 -3.38 7.92 1.33
N VAL A 33 -4.49 8.04 0.59
CA VAL A 33 -5.33 6.90 0.16
C VAL A 33 -5.66 7.03 -1.33
N VAL A 34 -5.34 6.00 -2.12
CA VAL A 34 -5.76 5.88 -3.53
C VAL A 34 -6.93 4.92 -3.66
N THR A 35 -7.97 5.36 -4.34
CA THR A 35 -9.05 4.48 -4.81
C THR A 35 -9.68 5.01 -6.09
N ALA A 36 -10.07 4.09 -6.98
CA ALA A 36 -10.78 4.41 -8.21
C ALA A 36 -12.29 4.65 -7.98
N ASP A 37 -12.82 4.24 -6.83
CA ASP A 37 -14.23 4.36 -6.50
C ASP A 37 -14.50 5.73 -5.83
N PRO A 38 -15.30 6.63 -6.44
CA PRO A 38 -15.52 7.97 -5.93
C PRO A 38 -16.21 7.98 -4.56
N VAL A 39 -17.14 7.04 -4.32
CA VAL A 39 -17.84 6.92 -3.03
C VAL A 39 -16.85 6.51 -1.93
N ARG A 40 -15.92 5.61 -2.24
CA ARG A 40 -14.87 5.20 -1.30
C ARG A 40 -13.86 6.32 -1.05
N ARG A 41 -13.56 7.16 -2.04
CA ARG A 41 -12.72 8.36 -1.87
C ARG A 41 -13.37 9.32 -0.86
N GLU A 42 -14.66 9.61 -1.01
CA GLU A 42 -15.41 10.45 -0.07
C GLU A 42 -15.41 9.85 1.34
N GLN A 43 -15.63 8.54 1.46
CA GLN A 43 -15.55 7.83 2.75
C GLN A 43 -14.18 7.94 3.42
N ALA A 44 -13.09 7.85 2.65
CA ALA A 44 -11.73 7.99 3.17
C ALA A 44 -11.50 9.41 3.71
N GLY A 45 -11.86 10.44 2.95
CA GLY A 45 -11.70 11.84 3.38
C GLY A 45 -12.55 12.21 4.60
N ALA A 46 -13.76 11.65 4.71
CA ALA A 46 -14.61 11.85 5.88
C ALA A 46 -14.10 11.12 7.13
N ALA A 47 -13.56 9.90 6.98
CA ALA A 47 -13.08 9.10 8.10
C ALA A 47 -11.70 9.56 8.61
N TYR A 48 -10.86 10.11 7.73
CA TYR A 48 -9.49 10.52 8.05
C TYR A 48 -9.26 11.97 7.59
N PRO A 49 -9.67 12.98 8.39
CA PRO A 49 -9.45 14.37 8.06
C PRO A 49 -7.97 14.68 7.84
N GLY A 50 -7.64 15.30 6.70
CA GLY A 50 -6.26 15.65 6.33
C GLY A 50 -5.52 14.60 5.50
N VAL A 51 -6.12 13.43 5.25
CA VAL A 51 -5.54 12.44 4.33
C VAL A 51 -5.54 12.97 2.89
N GLU A 52 -4.44 12.78 2.18
CA GLU A 52 -4.37 13.07 0.75
C GLU A 52 -5.12 12.00 -0.05
N LEU A 53 -5.82 12.41 -1.12
CA LEU A 53 -6.67 11.52 -1.92
C LEU A 53 -6.27 11.51 -3.41
N PRO A 54 -5.02 11.15 -3.74
CA PRO A 54 -4.53 11.10 -5.11
C PRO A 54 -5.44 10.25 -6.03
N TYR A 55 -5.47 10.62 -7.32
CA TYR A 55 -6.29 9.92 -8.31
C TYR A 55 -5.60 8.68 -8.86
N THR A 56 -4.28 8.75 -8.97
CA THR A 56 -3.45 7.70 -9.56
C THR A 56 -2.37 7.22 -8.59
N ILE A 57 -1.74 6.10 -8.91
CA ILE A 57 -0.60 5.61 -8.12
C ILE A 57 0.63 6.50 -8.34
N GLU A 58 0.76 7.06 -9.53
CA GLU A 58 1.81 7.98 -9.93
C GLU A 58 1.73 9.26 -9.08
N ASP A 59 0.53 9.83 -8.92
CA ASP A 59 0.31 10.98 -8.04
C ASP A 59 0.72 10.65 -6.59
N LEU A 60 0.37 9.45 -6.10
CA LEU A 60 0.75 9.02 -4.75
C LEU A 60 2.27 8.93 -4.59
N PHE A 61 3.00 8.46 -5.60
CA PHE A 61 4.47 8.36 -5.55
C PHE A 61 5.18 9.73 -5.63
N THR A 62 4.48 10.81 -5.97
CA THR A 62 5.04 12.17 -5.86
C THR A 62 5.00 12.73 -4.43
N LEU A 63 4.25 12.08 -3.54
CA LEU A 63 4.14 12.48 -2.15
C LEU A 63 5.37 12.01 -1.37
N ASP A 64 5.68 12.76 -0.31
CA ASP A 64 6.76 12.41 0.60
C ASP A 64 6.28 11.33 1.58
N LEU A 65 6.37 10.06 1.15
CA LEU A 65 5.93 8.88 1.89
C LEU A 65 7.11 8.02 2.34
N ASP A 66 6.95 7.37 3.49
CA ASP A 66 7.96 6.49 4.07
C ASP A 66 7.69 5.00 3.78
N LEU A 67 6.42 4.64 3.52
CA LEU A 67 6.03 3.30 3.07
C LEU A 67 4.66 3.30 2.37
N VAL A 68 4.35 2.22 1.64
CA VAL A 68 3.02 2.00 1.07
C VAL A 68 2.44 0.63 1.43
N VAL A 69 1.12 0.59 1.60
CA VAL A 69 0.35 -0.62 1.82
C VAL A 69 -0.53 -0.90 0.60
N VAL A 70 -0.39 -2.08 0.00
CA VAL A 70 -1.19 -2.54 -1.13
C VAL A 70 -2.35 -3.40 -0.63
N ALA A 71 -3.54 -2.82 -0.57
CA ALA A 71 -4.80 -3.46 -0.16
C ALA A 71 -5.82 -3.46 -1.31
N THR A 72 -5.35 -3.77 -2.52
CA THR A 72 -6.13 -3.78 -3.77
C THR A 72 -6.66 -5.20 -4.08
N PRO A 73 -7.42 -5.45 -5.15
CA PRO A 73 -7.73 -6.83 -5.54
C PRO A 73 -6.46 -7.65 -5.83
N ASN A 74 -6.43 -8.93 -5.45
CA ASN A 74 -5.23 -9.79 -5.52
C ASN A 74 -4.45 -9.73 -6.85
N ARG A 75 -5.15 -9.58 -7.99
CA ARG A 75 -4.54 -9.50 -9.32
C ARG A 75 -3.63 -8.29 -9.52
N THR A 76 -3.78 -7.24 -8.72
CA THR A 76 -3.00 -6.00 -8.81
C THR A 76 -1.89 -5.90 -7.77
N HIS A 77 -1.78 -6.85 -6.83
CA HIS A 77 -0.76 -6.82 -5.77
C HIS A 77 0.67 -6.76 -6.32
N VAL A 78 1.06 -7.72 -7.15
CA VAL A 78 2.41 -7.82 -7.73
C VAL A 78 2.78 -6.56 -8.53
N PRO A 79 2.01 -6.12 -9.56
CA PRO A 79 2.42 -4.97 -10.35
C PRO A 79 2.48 -3.67 -9.53
N LEU A 80 1.60 -3.49 -8.53
CA LEU A 80 1.64 -2.31 -7.66
C LEU A 80 2.79 -2.35 -6.65
N ALA A 81 3.14 -3.53 -6.14
CA ALA A 81 4.27 -3.69 -5.25
C ALA A 81 5.59 -3.42 -5.99
N LEU A 82 5.76 -3.93 -7.21
CA LEU A 82 6.92 -3.65 -8.05
C LEU A 82 7.03 -2.15 -8.35
N ALA A 83 5.93 -1.50 -8.76
CA ALA A 83 5.94 -0.06 -9.03
C ALA A 83 6.35 0.78 -7.82
N ALA A 84 5.91 0.41 -6.62
CA ALA A 84 6.31 1.09 -5.39
C ALA A 84 7.79 0.84 -5.03
N ILE A 85 8.31 -0.37 -5.23
CA ILE A 85 9.73 -0.69 -5.03
C ILE A 85 10.61 0.09 -6.03
N GLU A 86 10.19 0.19 -7.29
CA GLU A 86 10.85 0.99 -8.33
C GLU A 86 10.85 2.48 -7.98
N ALA A 87 9.76 2.99 -7.39
CA ALA A 87 9.70 4.34 -6.82
C ALA A 87 10.54 4.50 -5.54
N GLY A 88 11.12 3.42 -5.02
CA GLY A 88 11.99 3.42 -3.85
C GLY A 88 11.28 3.40 -2.50
N LEU A 89 10.00 3.03 -2.48
CA LEU A 89 9.20 2.95 -1.27
C LEU A 89 9.21 1.52 -0.70
N PRO A 90 9.40 1.35 0.62
CA PRO A 90 9.06 0.12 1.31
C PRO A 90 7.59 -0.26 1.10
N VAL A 91 7.31 -1.55 0.93
CA VAL A 91 5.97 -2.04 0.57
C VAL A 91 5.48 -3.11 1.54
N VAL A 92 4.25 -2.97 1.99
CA VAL A 92 3.45 -4.02 2.64
C VAL A 92 2.33 -4.42 1.68
N VAL A 93 2.09 -5.72 1.50
CA VAL A 93 1.05 -6.22 0.59
C VAL A 93 0.06 -7.07 1.36
N ASP A 94 -1.23 -6.80 1.17
CA ASP A 94 -2.30 -7.56 1.79
C ASP A 94 -2.34 -9.01 1.27
N LYS A 95 -2.87 -9.91 2.09
CA LYS A 95 -3.00 -11.32 1.71
C LYS A 95 -4.29 -11.59 0.92
N PRO A 96 -4.29 -12.57 0.00
CA PRO A 96 -3.12 -13.31 -0.47
C PRO A 96 -2.27 -12.45 -1.41
N PHE A 97 -0.95 -12.57 -1.27
CA PHE A 97 0.02 -11.80 -2.05
C PHE A 97 -0.16 -12.01 -3.56
N ALA A 98 -0.48 -13.25 -3.96
CA ALA A 98 -0.82 -13.63 -5.31
C ALA A 98 -1.79 -14.83 -5.28
N PRO A 99 -2.57 -15.09 -6.36
CA PRO A 99 -3.33 -16.33 -6.47
C PRO A 99 -2.41 -17.56 -6.37
N THR A 100 -2.98 -18.70 -5.94
CA THR A 100 -2.29 -19.96 -5.54
C THR A 100 -1.27 -20.54 -6.53
N GLU A 101 -1.22 -20.10 -7.78
CA GLU A 101 -0.25 -20.54 -8.80
C GLU A 101 1.02 -19.68 -8.91
N SER A 102 1.24 -18.73 -8.01
CA SER A 102 2.17 -17.61 -8.27
C SER A 102 3.33 -17.50 -7.27
N ALA A 103 3.95 -18.62 -6.88
CA ALA A 103 5.21 -18.58 -6.13
C ALA A 103 6.31 -17.79 -6.87
N VAL A 104 6.31 -17.84 -8.22
CA VAL A 104 7.24 -17.10 -9.08
C VAL A 104 7.12 -15.58 -8.90
N ARG A 105 5.89 -15.03 -8.87
CA ARG A 105 5.72 -13.57 -8.73
C ARG A 105 6.01 -13.05 -7.32
N THR A 106 5.85 -13.91 -6.31
CA THR A 106 6.31 -13.58 -4.96
C THR A 106 7.84 -13.50 -4.92
N LEU A 107 8.53 -14.43 -5.59
CA LEU A 107 9.99 -14.39 -5.73
C LEU A 107 10.47 -13.14 -6.49
N GLU A 108 9.78 -12.73 -7.56
CA GLU A 108 10.09 -11.49 -8.30
C GLU A 108 10.05 -10.25 -7.40
N VAL A 109 9.02 -10.12 -6.55
CA VAL A 109 8.91 -8.98 -5.63
C VAL A 109 9.97 -9.06 -4.54
N ILE A 110 10.27 -10.25 -4.02
CA ILE A 110 11.33 -10.46 -3.05
C ILE A 110 12.70 -10.08 -3.65
N GLU A 111 13.00 -10.52 -4.87
CA GLU A 111 14.24 -10.21 -5.58
C GLU A 111 14.38 -8.71 -5.85
N ALA A 112 13.30 -8.05 -6.29
CA ALA A 112 13.28 -6.60 -6.48
C ALA A 112 13.56 -5.86 -5.16
N ALA A 113 12.95 -6.30 -4.06
CA ALA A 113 13.19 -5.72 -2.74
C ALA A 113 14.66 -5.87 -2.30
N PHE A 114 15.24 -7.07 -2.44
CA PHE A 114 16.64 -7.33 -2.09
C PHE A 114 17.64 -6.53 -2.94
N THR A 115 17.42 -6.46 -4.25
CA THR A 115 18.29 -5.71 -5.18
C THR A 115 18.28 -4.20 -4.90
N SER A 116 17.16 -3.68 -4.36
CA SER A 116 17.01 -2.26 -4.03
C SER A 116 17.81 -1.79 -2.79
N ALA A 117 18.55 -2.69 -2.12
CA ALA A 117 19.27 -2.46 -0.85
C ALA A 117 18.40 -1.94 0.32
N ARG A 118 17.07 -2.01 0.19
CA ARG A 118 16.08 -1.66 1.22
C ARG A 118 15.46 -2.95 1.75
N THR A 119 15.44 -3.09 3.08
CA THR A 119 15.02 -4.32 3.76
C THR A 119 13.55 -4.64 3.45
N GLY A 120 13.31 -5.58 2.54
CA GLY A 120 11.97 -6.10 2.25
C GLY A 120 11.64 -7.28 3.16
N GLN A 121 10.61 -7.16 3.98
CA GLN A 121 10.00 -8.30 4.67
C GLN A 121 8.64 -8.58 4.03
N VAL A 122 8.52 -9.69 3.29
CA VAL A 122 7.22 -10.23 2.91
C VAL A 122 6.69 -11.01 4.12
N VAL A 123 5.78 -10.40 4.88
CA VAL A 123 5.11 -11.06 6.00
C VAL A 123 3.90 -11.82 5.44
N SER A 124 4.05 -13.14 5.24
CA SER A 124 2.93 -14.06 5.05
C SER A 124 2.74 -14.83 6.35
N LEU A 125 1.62 -14.60 7.05
CA LEU A 125 1.17 -15.47 8.14
C LEU A 125 0.20 -16.52 7.59
#